data_AF-A0A6P5CHZ7-F1
#
_entry.id   AF-A0A6P5CHZ7-F1
#
_cell.length_a   1.000
_cell.length_b   1.000
_cell.length_c   1.000
_cell.angle_alpha   90.00
_cell.angle_beta   90.00
_cell.angle_gamma   90.00
#
_symmetry.space_group_name_H-M   'P 1'
#
loop_
_entity.id
_entity.type
_entity.pdbx_description
1 polymer ?
#
loop_
_entity_poly.entity_id
_entity_poly.type
_entity_poly.pdbx_seq_one_letter_code
_entity_poly.pdbx_strand_id
1 'polypeptide(L)'
;MNVGVAHSEVNPNTRVMNSRGMWLTYALGVGLLHIVLLSIPFFSVPVAWTLTNVIHNLGMYVFLHAVKGTPFETPDQGKARLLTHWEQLDYGVQFTSSRKFFTISPIILYFLASFYTKYDTTHFILNTASLLSVLIPKMPQLHGVRIFGINKY
;
A
#
# COMPACT_ATOMS: atom_id res chain seq x y z
N MET A 1 7.16 22.12 38.77
CA MET A 1 6.19 21.12 38.27
C MET A 1 6.56 20.87 36.81
N ASN A 2 7.19 19.73 36.51
CA ASN A 2 7.60 19.40 35.15
C ASN A 2 6.36 18.85 34.45
N VAL A 3 5.59 19.71 33.80
CA VAL A 3 4.39 19.30 33.07
C VAL A 3 4.90 18.55 31.84
N GLY A 4 4.83 17.22 31.88
CA GLY A 4 5.20 16.40 30.73
C GLY A 4 4.37 16.82 29.53
N VAL A 5 4.99 17.51 28.58
CA VAL A 5 4.33 17.85 27.33
C VAL A 5 4.18 16.53 26.58
N ALA A 6 2.95 16.02 26.46
CA ALA A 6 2.67 14.94 25.55
C ALA A 6 2.95 15.45 24.13
N HIS A 7 4.09 15.06 23.56
CA HIS A 7 4.38 15.31 22.16
C HIS A 7 3.45 14.41 21.33
N SER A 8 2.25 14.91 21.00
CA SER A 8 1.43 14.27 19.97
C SER A 8 2.14 14.43 18.63
N GLU A 9 2.25 13.34 17.88
CA GLU A 9 2.77 13.39 16.51
C GLU A 9 1.95 14.37 15.68
N VAL A 10 2.61 15.36 15.08
CA VAL A 10 1.96 16.38 14.26
C VAL A 10 1.41 15.78 12.96
N ASN A 11 2.00 14.67 12.49
CA ASN A 11 1.53 13.95 11.32
C ASN A 11 1.40 12.46 11.64
N PRO A 12 0.17 11.93 11.85
CA PRO A 12 -0.05 10.54 12.20
C PRO A 12 0.30 9.56 11.07
N ASN A 13 0.33 10.01 9.81
CA ASN A 13 0.72 9.17 8.66
C ASN A 13 2.16 8.66 8.76
N THR A 14 3.01 9.35 9.53
CA THR A 14 4.40 8.94 9.76
C THR A 14 4.51 7.65 10.57
N ARG A 15 3.55 7.35 11.45
CA ARG A 15 3.69 6.25 12.42
C ARG A 15 2.52 5.26 12.47
N VAL A 16 1.33 5.63 12.01
CA VAL A 16 0.11 4.79 12.12
C VAL A 16 0.32 3.39 11.56
N MET A 17 1.04 3.30 10.46
CA MET A 17 1.36 2.08 9.71
C MET A 17 2.42 1.18 10.36
N ASN A 18 3.06 1.63 11.43
CA ASN A 18 4.10 0.87 12.15
C ASN A 18 3.49 -0.09 13.21
N SER A 19 2.20 0.06 13.54
CA SER A 19 1.59 -0.76 14.58
C SER A 19 1.29 -2.19 14.11
N ARG A 20 1.48 -3.17 15.02
CA ARG A 20 1.15 -4.58 14.78
C ARG A 20 -0.35 -4.78 14.48
N GLY A 21 -1.21 -3.98 15.11
CA GLY A 21 -2.65 -4.00 14.87
C GLY A 21 -2.98 -3.67 13.41
N MET A 22 -2.35 -2.64 12.85
CA MET A 22 -2.54 -2.29 11.43
C MET A 22 -2.09 -3.40 10.49
N TRP A 23 -0.98 -4.08 10.77
CA TRP A 23 -0.51 -5.19 9.94
C TRP A 23 -1.45 -6.38 9.98
N LEU A 24 -1.99 -6.69 11.17
CA LEU A 24 -3.01 -7.74 11.33
C LEU A 24 -4.30 -7.37 10.58
N THR A 25 -4.82 -6.16 10.78
CA THR A 25 -6.02 -5.68 10.09
C THR A 25 -5.84 -5.70 8.57
N TYR A 26 -4.67 -5.31 8.07
CA TYR A 26 -4.33 -5.41 6.65
C TYR A 26 -4.39 -6.87 6.16
N ALA A 27 -3.74 -7.80 6.86
CA ALA A 27 -3.71 -9.21 6.46
C ALA A 27 -5.12 -9.83 6.48
N LEU A 28 -5.91 -9.53 7.51
CA LEU A 28 -7.32 -9.94 7.60
C LEU A 28 -8.17 -9.33 6.49
N GLY A 29 -7.94 -8.07 6.14
CA GLY A 29 -8.64 -7.40 5.03
C GLY A 29 -8.37 -8.06 3.69
N VAL A 30 -7.12 -8.42 3.39
CA VAL A 30 -6.76 -9.17 2.16
C VAL A 30 -7.40 -10.57 2.17
N GLY A 31 -7.35 -11.27 3.30
CA GLY A 31 -7.99 -12.57 3.45
C GLY A 31 -9.51 -12.52 3.26
N LEU A 32 -10.17 -11.53 3.86
CA LEU A 32 -11.60 -11.30 3.72
C LEU A 32 -11.99 -11.00 2.28
N LEU A 33 -11.26 -10.11 1.59
CA LEU A 33 -11.45 -9.85 0.16
C LEU A 33 -11.39 -11.15 -0.64
N HIS A 34 -10.39 -11.98 -0.39
CA HIS A 34 -10.23 -13.25 -1.10
C HIS A 34 -11.42 -14.21 -0.86
N ILE A 35 -11.86 -14.34 0.39
CA ILE A 35 -13.02 -15.17 0.77
C ILE A 35 -14.29 -14.67 0.08
N VAL A 36 -14.52 -13.35 0.05
CA VAL A 36 -15.66 -12.75 -0.64
C VAL A 36 -15.62 -13.09 -2.13
N LEU A 37 -14.46 -12.96 -2.79
CA LEU A 37 -14.30 -13.29 -4.20
C LEU A 37 -14.52 -14.78 -4.49
N LEU A 38 -14.02 -15.67 -3.64
CA LEU A 38 -14.26 -17.12 -3.75
C LEU A 38 -15.73 -17.51 -3.55
N SER A 39 -16.50 -16.68 -2.84
CA SER A 39 -17.91 -16.94 -2.57
C SER A 39 -18.82 -16.60 -3.77
N ILE A 40 -18.27 -16.01 -4.84
CA ILE A 40 -19.02 -15.65 -6.04
C ILE A 40 -19.16 -16.89 -6.95
N PRO A 41 -20.39 -17.39 -7.23
CA PRO A 41 -20.60 -18.68 -7.89
C PRO A 41 -19.98 -18.83 -9.29
N PHE A 42 -19.75 -17.73 -10.00
CA PHE A 42 -19.24 -17.74 -11.37
C PHE A 42 -17.73 -17.48 -11.45
N PHE A 43 -17.05 -17.29 -10.32
CA PHE A 43 -15.60 -17.10 -10.30
C PHE A 43 -14.89 -18.43 -10.10
N SER A 44 -13.96 -18.73 -11.01
CA SER A 44 -13.03 -19.83 -10.82
C SER A 44 -11.96 -19.43 -9.78
N VAL A 45 -11.31 -20.43 -9.17
CA VAL A 45 -10.21 -20.18 -8.21
C VAL A 45 -9.09 -19.31 -8.82
N PRO A 46 -8.58 -19.57 -10.05
CA PRO A 46 -7.62 -18.68 -10.70
C PRO A 46 -8.09 -17.23 -10.84
N VAL A 47 -9.37 -17.03 -11.24
CA VAL A 47 -9.96 -15.70 -11.39
C VAL A 47 -10.02 -14.98 -10.04
N ALA A 48 -10.45 -15.66 -8.97
CA ALA A 48 -10.50 -15.09 -7.63
C ALA A 48 -9.10 -14.65 -7.14
N TRP A 49 -8.06 -15.45 -7.39
CA TRP A 49 -6.68 -15.09 -7.06
C TRP A 49 -6.17 -13.88 -7.84
N THR A 50 -6.40 -13.82 -9.16
CA THR A 50 -6.02 -12.66 -9.97
C THR A 50 -6.77 -11.40 -9.54
N LEU A 51 -8.08 -11.48 -9.31
CA LEU A 51 -8.87 -10.35 -8.83
C LEU A 51 -8.41 -9.89 -7.45
N THR A 52 -8.10 -10.82 -6.54
CA THR A 52 -7.55 -10.49 -5.21
C THR A 52 -6.26 -9.69 -5.35
N ASN A 53 -5.33 -10.16 -6.19
CA ASN A 53 -4.06 -9.49 -6.42
C ASN A 53 -4.23 -8.10 -7.07
N VAL A 54 -5.07 -7.99 -8.11
CA VAL A 54 -5.31 -6.72 -8.82
C VAL A 54 -6.02 -5.70 -7.93
N ILE A 55 -7.11 -6.08 -7.25
CA ILE A 55 -7.87 -5.19 -6.35
C ILE A 55 -6.98 -4.74 -5.19
N HIS A 56 -6.21 -5.66 -4.60
CA HIS A 56 -5.25 -5.33 -3.57
C HIS A 56 -4.22 -4.30 -4.06
N ASN A 57 -3.58 -4.53 -5.20
CA ASN A 57 -2.55 -3.64 -5.74
C ASN A 57 -3.13 -2.27 -6.13
N LEU A 58 -4.35 -2.23 -6.67
CA LEU A 58 -5.06 -0.98 -6.96
C LEU A 58 -5.36 -0.20 -5.69
N GLY A 59 -5.92 -0.84 -4.66
CA GLY A 59 -6.21 -0.21 -3.37
C GLY A 59 -4.94 0.32 -2.72
N MET A 60 -3.87 -0.47 -2.74
CA MET A 60 -2.55 -0.05 -2.25
C MET A 60 -1.97 1.12 -3.04
N TYR A 61 -2.11 1.13 -4.36
CA TYR A 61 -1.67 2.25 -5.19
C TYR A 61 -2.42 3.54 -4.83
N VAL A 62 -3.76 3.47 -4.76
CA VAL A 62 -4.59 4.63 -4.40
C VAL A 62 -4.18 5.15 -3.03
N PHE A 63 -4.16 4.28 -2.02
CA PHE A 63 -3.88 4.68 -0.65
C PHE A 63 -2.45 5.21 -0.44
N LEU A 64 -1.44 4.52 -0.97
CA LEU A 64 -0.03 4.87 -0.71
C LEU A 64 0.52 5.93 -1.67
N HIS A 65 0.05 5.96 -2.91
CA HIS A 65 0.66 6.73 -3.98
C HIS A 65 -0.27 7.76 -4.62
N ALA A 66 -1.59 7.68 -4.48
CA ALA A 66 -2.51 8.72 -4.97
C ALA A 66 -2.97 9.67 -3.87
N VAL A 67 -3.23 9.16 -2.65
CA VAL A 67 -3.65 9.99 -1.51
C VAL A 67 -2.45 10.76 -0.97
N LYS A 68 -2.66 12.07 -0.71
CA LYS A 68 -1.66 13.03 -0.23
C LYS A 68 -2.13 13.83 0.97
N GLY A 69 -1.16 14.48 1.61
CA GLY A 69 -1.42 15.41 2.70
C GLY A 69 -1.82 14.72 3.98
N THR A 70 -2.33 15.52 4.91
CA THR A 70 -2.80 15.12 6.23
C THR A 70 -4.16 15.78 6.45
N PRO A 71 -5.27 15.18 5.96
CA PRO A 71 -6.55 15.87 5.80
C PRO A 71 -7.11 16.53 7.07
N PHE A 72 -6.73 16.02 8.25
CA PHE A 72 -7.25 16.45 9.54
C PHE A 72 -6.19 17.08 10.46
N GLU A 73 -4.95 17.29 10.00
CA GLU A 73 -3.87 17.91 10.80
C GLU A 73 -3.64 19.36 10.39
N THR A 74 -4.16 20.29 11.18
CA THR A 74 -3.96 21.73 11.02
C THR A 74 -2.53 22.24 11.33
N PRO A 75 -1.71 21.62 12.20
CA PRO A 75 -0.39 22.16 12.53
C PRO A 75 0.72 21.85 11.51
N ASP A 76 0.47 21.05 10.47
CA ASP A 76 1.50 20.62 9.49
C ASP A 76 2.05 21.78 8.62
N GLN A 77 1.40 22.95 8.64
CA GLN A 77 1.78 24.14 7.85
C GLN A 77 1.99 23.86 6.35
N GLY A 78 1.39 22.77 5.83
CA GLY A 78 1.45 22.37 4.43
C GLY A 78 2.72 21.59 4.03
N LYS A 79 3.57 21.17 4.98
CA LYS A 79 4.80 20.40 4.68
C LYS A 79 4.49 19.06 4.00
N ALA A 80 3.45 18.37 4.45
CA ALA A 80 3.01 17.09 3.90
C ALA A 80 2.03 17.24 2.72
N ARG A 81 1.58 18.46 2.39
CA ARG A 81 0.51 18.72 1.39
C ARG A 81 0.76 18.01 0.06
N LEU A 82 2.00 18.03 -0.42
CA LEU A 82 2.37 17.44 -1.72
C LEU A 82 2.84 15.98 -1.61
N LEU A 83 3.10 15.49 -0.39
CA LEU A 83 3.65 14.17 -0.15
C LEU A 83 2.54 13.11 -0.13
N THR A 84 2.78 11.99 -0.80
CA THR A 84 1.87 10.84 -0.72
C THR A 84 2.01 10.15 0.63
N HIS A 85 1.05 9.30 0.98
CA HIS A 85 1.13 8.55 2.25
C HIS A 85 2.41 7.68 2.34
N TRP A 86 2.84 7.08 1.23
CA TRP A 86 4.13 6.37 1.15
C TRP A 86 5.34 7.26 1.43
N GLU A 87 5.33 8.51 0.98
CA GLU A 87 6.44 9.42 1.17
C GLU A 87 6.51 9.89 2.63
N GLN A 88 5.35 10.09 3.25
CA GLN A 88 5.24 10.48 4.66
C GLN A 88 5.61 9.34 5.63
N LEU A 89 5.40 8.07 5.23
CA LEU A 89 5.60 6.90 6.09
C LEU A 89 6.98 6.85 6.74
N ASP A 90 7.03 6.60 8.04
CA ASP A 90 8.24 6.56 8.88
C ASP A 90 9.16 7.77 8.63
N TYR A 91 8.58 8.97 8.47
CA TYR A 91 9.28 10.24 8.19
C TYR A 91 10.14 10.21 6.92
N GLY A 92 9.79 9.38 5.93
CA GLY A 92 10.57 9.23 4.71
C GLY A 92 11.78 8.30 4.84
N VAL A 93 12.06 7.74 6.02
CA VAL A 93 13.18 6.81 6.23
C VAL A 93 12.97 5.54 5.43
N GLN A 94 13.94 5.20 4.58
CA GLN A 94 13.85 4.04 3.69
C GLN A 94 14.11 2.72 4.44
N PHE A 95 13.58 1.62 3.91
CA PHE A 95 13.84 0.25 4.39
C PHE A 95 13.47 -0.04 5.87
N THR A 96 12.57 0.76 6.44
CA THR A 96 11.95 0.49 7.74
C THR A 96 11.09 -0.78 7.70
N SER A 97 10.73 -1.32 8.87
CA SER A 97 9.92 -2.52 8.96
C SER A 97 8.56 -2.37 8.26
N SER A 98 7.89 -1.23 8.42
CA SER A 98 6.60 -0.93 7.75
C SER A 98 6.76 -0.87 6.23
N ARG A 99 7.80 -0.17 5.73
CA ARG A 99 8.07 -0.09 4.29
C ARG A 99 8.41 -1.45 3.69
N LYS A 100 9.18 -2.27 4.40
CA LYS A 100 9.47 -3.66 4.00
C LYS A 100 8.19 -4.48 3.96
N PHE A 101 7.35 -4.39 4.99
CA PHE A 101 6.06 -5.07 5.03
C PHE A 101 5.20 -4.74 3.80
N PHE A 102 4.92 -3.46 3.55
CA PHE A 102 4.09 -3.05 2.41
C PHE A 102 4.75 -3.24 1.03
N THR A 103 6.06 -3.45 0.97
CA THR A 103 6.76 -3.86 -0.25
C THR A 103 6.66 -5.37 -0.48
N ILE A 104 6.84 -6.17 0.57
CA ILE A 104 6.88 -7.64 0.49
C ILE A 104 5.49 -8.24 0.36
N SER A 105 4.47 -7.71 1.04
CA SER A 105 3.11 -8.26 1.00
C SER A 105 2.51 -8.41 -0.41
N PRO A 106 2.55 -7.41 -1.31
CA PRO A 106 2.08 -7.60 -2.69
C PRO A 106 2.93 -8.63 -3.48
N ILE A 107 4.22 -8.78 -3.15
CA ILE A 107 5.10 -9.78 -3.79
C ILE A 107 4.66 -11.19 -3.38
N ILE A 108 4.39 -11.42 -2.10
CA ILE A 108 3.86 -12.70 -1.60
C ILE A 108 2.53 -13.03 -2.27
N LEU A 109 1.61 -12.05 -2.31
CA LEU A 109 0.30 -12.23 -2.94
C LEU A 109 0.42 -12.56 -4.44
N TYR A 110 1.34 -11.89 -5.14
CA TYR A 110 1.66 -12.19 -6.54
C TYR A 110 2.17 -13.62 -6.74
N PHE A 111 3.06 -14.11 -5.87
CA PHE A 111 3.55 -15.49 -5.95
C PHE A 111 2.44 -16.50 -5.70
N LEU A 112 1.58 -16.27 -4.71
CA LEU A 112 0.41 -17.11 -4.46
C LEU A 112 -0.53 -17.11 -5.67
N ALA A 113 -0.85 -15.93 -6.21
CA ALA A 113 -1.69 -15.81 -7.39
C ALA A 113 -1.09 -16.54 -8.60
N SER A 114 0.22 -16.41 -8.83
CA SER A 114 0.92 -17.12 -9.91
C SER A 114 0.86 -18.64 -9.75
N PHE A 115 1.05 -19.13 -8.52
CA PHE A 115 0.95 -20.55 -8.20
C PHE A 115 -0.46 -21.10 -8.44
N TYR A 116 -1.50 -20.44 -7.91
CA TYR A 116 -2.88 -20.91 -8.04
C TYR A 116 -3.50 -20.69 -9.43
N THR A 117 -2.93 -19.80 -10.24
CA THR A 117 -3.27 -19.64 -11.66
C THR A 117 -2.45 -20.58 -12.56
N LYS A 118 -1.62 -21.45 -11.98
CA LYS A 118 -0.76 -22.41 -12.69
C LYS A 118 0.12 -21.74 -13.74
N TYR A 119 0.54 -20.50 -13.50
CA TYR A 119 1.35 -19.72 -14.42
C TYR A 119 0.71 -19.52 -15.80
N ASP A 120 -0.62 -19.55 -15.89
CA ASP A 120 -1.34 -19.18 -17.10
C ASP A 120 -0.90 -17.79 -17.57
N THR A 121 -0.63 -17.66 -18.87
CA THR A 121 -0.02 -16.45 -19.43
C THR A 121 -0.88 -15.21 -19.24
N THR A 122 -2.21 -15.34 -19.35
CA THR A 122 -3.13 -14.20 -19.21
C THR A 122 -3.12 -13.70 -17.77
N HIS A 123 -3.28 -14.62 -16.81
CA HIS A 123 -3.24 -14.29 -15.39
C HIS A 123 -1.88 -13.74 -14.97
N PHE A 124 -0.79 -14.31 -15.49
CA PHE A 124 0.57 -13.87 -15.22
C PHE A 124 0.78 -12.41 -15.63
N ILE A 125 0.48 -12.06 -16.89
CA ILE A 125 0.66 -10.69 -17.40
C ILE A 125 -0.14 -9.68 -16.56
N LEU A 126 -1.41 -9.97 -16.24
CA LEU A 126 -2.24 -9.09 -15.44
C LEU A 126 -1.69 -8.92 -14.01
N ASN A 127 -1.29 -10.03 -13.38
CA ASN A 127 -0.72 -10.02 -12.05
C ASN A 127 0.61 -9.24 -12.01
N THR A 128 1.49 -9.43 -13.00
CA THR A 128 2.78 -8.73 -13.09
C THR A 128 2.57 -7.24 -13.32
N ALA A 129 1.69 -6.85 -14.25
CA ALA A 129 1.39 -5.44 -14.51
C ALA A 129 0.88 -4.73 -13.25
N SER A 130 -0.05 -5.37 -12.51
CA SER A 130 -0.57 -4.83 -11.25
C SER A 130 0.49 -4.76 -10.14
N LEU A 131 1.44 -5.70 -10.10
CA LEU A 131 2.53 -5.68 -9.13
C LEU A 131 3.50 -4.52 -9.43
N LEU A 132 3.87 -4.35 -10.69
CA LEU A 132 4.79 -3.29 -11.11
C LEU A 132 4.22 -1.90 -10.83
N SER A 133 2.91 -1.69 -11.02
CA SER A 133 2.27 -0.40 -10.74
C SER A 133 2.40 0.02 -9.28
N VAL A 134 2.51 -0.93 -8.34
CA VAL A 134 2.64 -0.64 -6.90
C VAL A 134 4.08 -0.77 -6.39
N LEU A 135 4.96 -1.52 -7.04
CA LEU A 135 6.37 -1.66 -6.62
C LEU A 135 7.24 -0.54 -7.16
N ILE A 136 7.05 -0.12 -8.41
CA ILE A 136 7.88 0.92 -9.03
C ILE A 136 7.85 2.20 -8.16
N PRO A 137 6.69 2.74 -7.75
CA PRO A 137 6.66 3.96 -6.94
C PRO A 137 7.24 3.81 -5.52
N LYS A 138 7.50 2.58 -5.05
CA LYS A 138 8.13 2.32 -3.74
C LYS A 138 9.65 2.40 -3.77
N MET A 139 10.26 2.38 -4.96
CA MET A 139 11.71 2.45 -5.10
C MET A 139 12.27 3.76 -4.52
N PRO A 140 13.36 3.72 -3.73
CA PRO A 140 13.96 4.93 -3.16
C PRO A 140 14.33 5.99 -4.20
N GLN A 141 14.72 5.57 -5.41
CA GLN A 141 15.07 6.44 -6.53
C GLN A 141 13.90 7.28 -7.04
N LEU A 142 12.65 6.86 -6.77
CA LEU A 142 11.43 7.55 -7.17
C LEU A 142 10.76 8.31 -6.02
N HIS A 143 11.41 8.38 -4.86
CA HIS A 143 10.90 9.14 -3.72
C HIS A 143 10.88 10.65 -4.05
N GLY A 144 9.71 11.30 -3.91
CA GLY A 144 9.51 12.71 -4.25
C GLY A 144 9.41 12.97 -5.76
N VAL A 145 9.56 11.96 -6.61
CA VAL A 145 9.52 12.12 -8.06
C VAL A 145 8.07 12.13 -8.55
N ARG A 146 7.77 13.01 -9.51
CA ARG A 146 6.45 13.18 -10.12
C ARG A 146 6.53 12.86 -11.61
N ILE A 147 6.56 11.56 -11.93
CA ILE A 147 6.68 11.10 -13.31
C ILE A 147 5.44 11.58 -14.10
N PHE A 148 5.66 12.15 -15.28
CA PHE A 148 4.62 12.73 -16.15
C PHE A 148 3.74 13.83 -15.50
N GLY A 149 4.20 14.45 -14.41
CA GLY A 149 3.41 15.47 -13.69
C GLY A 149 2.25 14.90 -12.87
N ILE A 150 2.11 13.57 -12.79
CA ILE A 150 1.20 12.91 -11.84
C ILE A 150 1.60 13.39 -10.45
N ASN A 151 0.63 13.82 -9.63
CA ASN A 151 0.86 14.30 -8.28
C ASN A 151 1.71 15.60 -8.18
N LYS A 152 1.70 16.47 -9.18
CA LYS A 152 2.42 17.77 -9.10
C LYS A 152 1.78 18.79 -8.15
N TYR A 153 0.47 18.71 -7.94
CA TYR A 153 -0.33 19.63 -7.11
C TYR A 153 -0.96 18.91 -5.92
#